data_AF-A0A1I7EA22-F1
#
_entry.id   AF-A0A1I7EA22-F1
#
_cell.length_a   1.000
_cell.length_b   1.000
_cell.length_c   1.000
_cell.angle_alpha   90.00
_cell.angle_beta   90.00
_cell.angle_gamma   90.00
#
_symmetry.space_group_name_H-M   'P 1'
#
loop_
_entity.id
_entity.type
_entity.pdbx_description
1 polymer ?
#
loop_
_entity_poly.entity_id
_entity_poly.type
_entity_poly.pdbx_seq_one_letter_code
_entity_poly.pdbx_strand_id
1 'polypeptide(L)' 'MTLAFCPGWLVPEEAYPFVVPMEVARTLSPRAQQLIGFRSFHNGKLEGGSLWQVDYLELANYLKLNQAEAIS' A
#
# COMPACT_ATOMS: atom_id res chain seq x y z
N MET A 1 23.24 -0.01 -6.25
CA MET A 1 21.89 -0.41 -5.81
C MET A 1 20.90 0.09 -6.85
N THR A 2 20.03 -0.78 -7.38
CA THR A 2 19.00 -0.41 -8.37
C THR A 2 17.62 -0.55 -7.74
N LEU A 3 16.68 0.31 -8.15
CA LEU A 3 15.29 0.29 -7.69
C LEU A 3 14.38 0.30 -8.92
N ALA A 4 13.53 -0.72 -9.05
CA ALA A 4 12.52 -0.79 -10.10
C ALA A 4 11.21 -0.18 -9.59
N PHE A 5 10.72 0.84 -10.28
CA PHE A 5 9.41 1.44 -10.02
C PHE A 5 8.44 0.99 -11.10
N CYS A 6 7.27 0.47 -10.70
CA CYS A 6 6.20 0.10 -11.62
C CYS A 6 4.90 0.86 -11.28
N PRO A 7 4.08 1.23 -12.28
CA PRO A 7 2.74 1.76 -12.04
C PRO A 7 1.86 0.74 -11.29
N GLY A 8 1.00 1.20 -10.38
CA GLY A 8 0.18 0.34 -9.52
C GLY A 8 -0.85 -0.57 -10.22
N TRP A 9 -1.02 -0.44 -11.54
CA TRP A 9 -1.82 -1.35 -12.37
C TRP A 9 -1.01 -2.50 -13.00
N LEU A 10 0.32 -2.50 -12.85
CA LEU A 10 1.18 -3.63 -13.22
C LEU A 10 1.51 -4.44 -11.97
N VAL A 11 1.79 -5.73 -12.16
CA VAL A 11 2.27 -6.60 -11.10
C VAL A 11 3.77 -6.30 -10.88
N PRO A 12 4.21 -6.00 -9.64
CA PRO A 12 5.62 -5.83 -9.33
C PRO A 12 6.43 -7.14 -9.51
N GLU A 13 7.74 -7.02 -9.70
CA GLU A 13 8.66 -8.18 -9.77
C GLU A 13 8.71 -8.95 -8.44
N GLU A 14 8.75 -8.23 -7.32
CA GLU A 14 8.78 -8.81 -5.98
C GLU A 14 7.44 -8.62 -5.26
N ALA A 15 6.95 -9.69 -4.64
CA ALA A 15 5.66 -9.71 -3.98
C ALA A 15 5.79 -9.29 -2.49
N TYR A 16 6.23 -8.05 -2.25
CA TYR A 16 6.46 -7.49 -0.91
C TYR A 16 5.33 -7.67 0.11
N PRO A 17 4.04 -7.60 -0.26
CA PRO A 17 2.94 -7.83 0.69
C PRO A 17 2.96 -9.20 1.37
N PHE A 18 3.61 -10.21 0.77
CA PHE A 18 3.71 -11.55 1.35
C PHE A 18 4.99 -11.79 2.15
N VAL A 19 6.01 -10.97 1.97
CA VAL A 19 7.35 -11.18 2.58
C VAL A 19 7.68 -10.16 3.66
N VAL A 20 7.09 -8.97 3.62
CA VAL A 20 7.31 -7.93 4.63
C VAL A 20 6.33 -8.12 5.80
N PRO A 21 6.80 -8.31 7.05
CA PRO A 21 5.93 -8.40 8.21
C PRO A 21 5.15 -7.11 8.44
N MET A 22 3.92 -7.22 8.95
CA MET A 22 3.05 -6.06 9.22
C MET A 22 3.67 -5.09 10.23
N GLU A 23 4.43 -5.60 11.20
CA GLU A 23 5.13 -4.82 12.22
C GLU A 23 6.14 -3.87 11.56
N VAL A 24 6.84 -4.34 10.52
CA VAL A 24 7.77 -3.53 9.75
C VAL A 24 7.01 -2.52 8.89
N ALA A 25 5.97 -2.97 8.17
CA ALA A 25 5.16 -2.10 7.32
C ALA A 25 4.57 -0.90 8.08
N ARG A 26 4.16 -1.09 9.35
CA ARG A 26 3.64 -0.04 10.24
C ARG A 26 4.63 1.08 10.53
N THR A 27 5.94 0.80 10.52
CA THR A 27 6.99 1.81 10.77
C THR A 27 7.28 2.71 9.57
N LEU A 28 6.84 2.31 8.37
CA LEU A 28 7.13 3.02 7.14
C LEU A 28 6.22 4.23 6.92
N SER A 29 6.69 5.20 6.12
CA SER A 29 5.84 6.32 5.70
C SER A 29 4.67 5.83 4.83
N PRO A 30 3.54 6.56 4.78
CA PRO A 30 2.41 6.18 3.92
C PRO A 30 2.80 5.94 2.46
N ARG A 31 3.74 6.74 1.91
CA ARG A 31 4.21 6.57 0.53
C ARG A 31 5.03 5.29 0.36
N ALA A 32 5.89 4.94 1.32
CA ALA A 32 6.64 3.70 1.28
C ALA A 32 5.71 2.49 1.40
N GLN A 33 4.74 2.52 2.32
CA GLN A 33 3.71 1.47 2.44
C GLN A 33 2.95 1.25 1.13
N GLN A 34 2.59 2.33 0.41
CA GLN A 34 1.95 2.22 -0.90
C GLN A 34 2.87 1.57 -1.95
N LEU A 35 4.15 1.96 -2.02
CA LEU A 35 5.10 1.40 -2.98
C LEU A 35 5.32 -0.11 -2.82
N ILE A 36 5.21 -0.62 -1.59
CA ILE A 36 5.34 -2.05 -1.30
C ILE A 36 4.00 -2.78 -1.16
N GLY A 37 2.89 -2.17 -1.60
CA GLY A 37 1.59 -2.84 -1.75
C GLY A 37 0.74 -2.97 -0.48
N PHE A 38 0.96 -2.12 0.53
CA PHE A 38 0.15 -2.08 1.77
C PHE A 38 -0.93 -0.98 1.75
N ARG A 39 -1.10 -0.26 0.63
CA ARG A 39 -2.14 0.77 0.46
C ARG A 39 -2.72 0.72 -0.95
N SER A 40 -3.93 1.26 -1.12
CA SER A 40 -4.59 1.29 -2.42
C SER A 40 -3.87 2.23 -3.39
N PHE A 41 -4.06 2.02 -4.69
CA PHE A 41 -3.61 2.95 -5.73
C PHE A 41 -4.79 3.69 -6.33
N HIS A 42 -4.68 5.01 -6.46
CA HIS A 42 -5.73 5.85 -7.00
C HIS A 42 -5.27 6.52 -8.29
N ASN A 43 -6.18 6.61 -9.27
CA ASN A 43 -5.93 7.37 -10.48
C ASN A 43 -6.10 8.88 -10.21
N GLY A 44 -5.04 9.66 -10.42
CA GLY A 44 -5.05 11.11 -10.19
C GLY A 44 -5.90 11.91 -11.18
N LYS A 45 -6.33 11.32 -12.31
CA LYS A 45 -7.12 12.01 -13.35
C LYS A 45 -8.64 11.79 -13.22
N LEU A 46 -9.12 11.16 -12.15
CA LEU A 46 -10.54 10.85 -11.88
C LEU A 46 -11.24 9.96 -12.94
N GLU A 47 -10.59 9.66 -14.06
CA GLU A 47 -11.05 8.74 -15.09
C GLU A 47 -10.41 7.36 -14.86
N GLY A 48 -11.04 6.52 -14.04
CA GLY A 48 -10.61 5.13 -13.79
C GLY A 48 -10.86 4.66 -12.36
N GLY A 49 -10.84 3.34 -12.16
CA GLY A 49 -11.02 2.73 -10.84
C GLY A 49 -9.78 2.86 -9.94
N SER A 50 -10.00 2.72 -8.64
CA SER A 50 -8.91 2.49 -7.67
C SER A 50 -8.57 1.01 -7.63
N LEU A 51 -7.31 0.70 -7.36
CA LEU A 51 -6.81 -0.68 -7.30
C LEU A 51 -6.37 -1.01 -5.89
N TRP A 52 -6.27 -2.32 -5.61
CA TRP A 52 -5.83 -2.83 -4.31
C TRP A 52 -6.75 -2.37 -3.16
N GLN A 53 -8.07 -2.39 -3.40
CA GLN A 53 -9.09 -2.04 -2.42
C GLN A 53 -9.66 -3.30 -1.74
N VAL A 54 -10.25 -3.13 -0.56
CA VAL A 54 -11.04 -4.15 0.14
C VAL A 54 -12.47 -3.64 0.22
N ASP A 55 -13.43 -4.34 -0.38
CA ASP A 55 -14.84 -3.92 -0.48
C ASP A 55 -15.02 -2.49 -1.03
N TYR A 56 -14.22 -2.12 -2.04
CA TYR A 56 -14.15 -0.76 -2.62
C TYR A 56 -13.69 0.33 -1.64
N LEU A 57 -13.24 -0.05 -0.45
CA LEU A 57 -12.66 0.83 0.56
C LEU A 57 -11.13 0.78 0.54
N GLU A 58 -10.54 1.76 1.20
CA GLU A 58 -9.09 1.89 1.31
C GLU A 58 -8.47 0.71 2.08
N LEU A 59 -7.51 0.02 1.47
CA LEU A 59 -6.79 -1.10 2.08
C LEU A 59 -6.13 -0.72 3.42
N ALA A 60 -5.57 0.49 3.50
CA ALA A 60 -4.95 0.98 4.72
C ALA A 60 -5.93 1.04 5.91
N ASN A 61 -7.24 1.22 5.66
CA ASN A 61 -8.26 1.19 6.72
C ASN A 61 -8.47 -0.24 7.22
N TYR A 62 -8.57 -1.21 6.31
CA TYR A 62 -8.70 -2.63 6.65
C TYR A 62 -7.48 -3.13 7.44
N LEU A 63 -6.27 -2.74 7.03
CA LEU A 63 -5.01 -3.09 7.71
C LEU A 63 -4.72 -2.26 8.97
N LYS A 64 -5.57 -1.28 9.29
CA LYS A 64 -5.41 -0.33 10.40
C LYS A 64 -4.06 0.42 10.37
N LEU A 65 -3.65 0.89 9.21
CA LEU A 65 -2.41 1.67 9.00
C LEU A 65 -2.62 3.18 9.14
N ASN A 66 -3.87 3.63 9.22
CA ASN A 66 -4.24 5.04 9.41
C ASN A 66 -4.56 5.38 10.87
N GLN A 67 -4.77 4.37 11.71
CA GLN A 67 -4.94 4.57 13.13
C GLN A 67 -3.55 4.63 13.73
N ALA A 68 -3.18 5.80 14.27
CA ALA A 68 -2.17 5.84 15.29
C ALA A 68 -2.74 5.01 16.45
N GLU A 69 -2.37 3.74 16.55
CA GLU A 69 -2.54 3.02 17.81
C GLU A 69 -1.84 3.89 18.84
N ALA A 70 -2.64 4.53 19.70
CA ALA A 70 -2.16 5.19 20.88
C ALA A 70 -1.38 4.12 21.64
N ILE A 71 -0.05 4.18 21.53
CA ILE A 71 0.84 3.42 22.37
C ILE A 71 0.65 4.00 23.76
N SER A 72 -0.31 3.46 24.49
CA SER A 72 -0.55 3.65 25.92
C SER A 72 0.33 2.68 26.70
#